data_AF-A0AAV9RAT8-F1
#
_entry.id   AF-A0AAV9RAT8-F1
#
_cell.length_a   1.000
_cell.length_b   1.000
_cell.length_c   1.000
_cell.angle_alpha   90.00
_cell.angle_beta   90.00
_cell.angle_gamma   90.00
#
_symmetry.space_group_name_H-M   'P 1'
#
loop_
_entity.id
_entity.type
_entity.pdbx_description
1 polymer ?
#
loop_
_entity_poly.entity_id
_entity_poly.type
_entity_poly.pdbx_seq_one_letter_code
_entity_poly.pdbx_strand_id
1 'polypeptide(L)'
;MQIAHLLGRLTLRSRLPRVRPSFFWAARSGWCSDTAKGANMIRSRGQIKRVLCVAEKNDAAKGISEFMSRGRARRREGFSKFNKIYEYEYHLFGQNVTVTMTSVSGHLLGLEFKAPFQKWHSCNPVLLFDAEVEKYCPDNMTQIKRTLEKEARQCQALIIWTDCDREGENIGFEIIDVCKAVKPNLQIFRAKFSEITPNSIQRACETLTEPNVNISDAVDVRQELDLRI
;
A
#
# COMPACT_ATOMS: atom_id res chain seq x y z
N MET A 1 8.52 65.54 -23.63
CA MET A 1 8.61 64.24 -24.32
C MET A 1 9.42 63.31 -23.43
N GLN A 2 8.80 62.22 -22.94
CA GLN A 2 9.34 61.06 -22.18
C GLN A 2 10.09 61.34 -20.86
N ILE A 3 9.41 61.23 -19.70
CA ILE A 3 9.13 60.03 -18.90
C ILE A 3 10.42 59.40 -18.34
N ALA A 4 10.70 59.73 -17.08
CA ALA A 4 11.81 59.23 -16.27
C ALA A 4 11.55 57.79 -15.79
N HIS A 5 12.58 56.96 -15.95
CA HIS A 5 12.60 55.57 -15.52
C HIS A 5 12.73 55.43 -14.00
N LEU A 6 11.86 54.59 -13.44
CA LEU A 6 11.92 53.96 -12.13
C LEU A 6 13.26 53.21 -11.94
N LEU A 7 13.96 53.48 -10.83
CA LEU A 7 14.84 52.51 -10.16
C LEU A 7 14.60 52.58 -8.64
N GLY A 8 13.46 52.02 -8.23
CA GLY A 8 13.15 51.78 -6.82
C GLY A 8 13.72 50.44 -6.38
N ARG A 9 14.83 50.47 -5.64
CA ARG A 9 15.35 49.33 -4.87
C ARG A 9 14.32 48.90 -3.83
N LEU A 10 13.76 47.71 -3.95
CA LEU A 10 13.01 47.04 -2.89
C LEU A 10 13.73 45.74 -2.51
N THR A 11 14.43 45.84 -1.39
CA THR A 11 14.99 44.74 -0.61
C THR A 11 13.88 43.81 -0.12
N LEU A 12 13.77 42.61 -0.69
CA LEU A 12 12.97 41.54 -0.09
C LEU A 12 13.88 40.68 0.79
N ARG A 13 13.82 40.92 2.10
CA ARG A 13 14.20 39.95 3.12
C ARG A 13 13.16 38.84 3.14
N SER A 14 13.53 37.61 2.79
CA SER A 14 12.78 36.42 3.18
C SER A 14 13.65 35.52 4.04
N ARG A 15 13.04 35.07 5.13
CA ARG A 15 13.64 34.46 6.30
C ARG A 15 13.92 32.98 6.02
N LEU A 16 15.16 32.56 6.22
CA LEU A 16 15.52 31.16 6.47
C LEU A 16 15.18 30.81 7.93
N PRO A 17 14.45 29.72 8.22
CA PRO A 17 14.47 29.15 9.55
C PRO A 17 15.57 28.09 9.64
N ARG A 18 16.55 28.35 10.50
CA ARG A 18 17.55 27.38 10.96
C ARG A 18 17.08 26.76 12.29
N VAL A 19 17.18 25.42 12.35
CA VAL A 19 17.65 24.60 13.48
C VAL A 19 16.67 24.29 14.63
N ARG A 20 16.40 22.99 14.81
CA ARG A 20 16.71 22.24 16.06
C ARG A 20 16.97 20.75 15.77
N PRO A 21 18.17 20.23 16.06
CA PRO A 21 18.41 18.80 16.24
C PRO A 21 18.48 18.51 17.74
N SER A 22 17.66 17.57 18.22
CA SER A 22 17.95 16.90 19.49
C SER A 22 17.13 15.63 19.56
N PHE A 23 17.76 14.47 19.38
CA PHE A 23 17.49 13.30 20.21
C PHE A 23 18.73 12.43 20.20
N PHE A 24 19.59 12.71 21.18
CA PHE A 24 20.60 11.77 21.68
C PHE A 24 19.85 10.51 22.16
N TRP A 25 20.14 9.36 21.55
CA TRP A 25 19.82 8.07 22.16
C TRP A 25 21.08 7.54 22.84
N ALA A 26 21.06 7.56 24.17
CA ALA A 26 22.06 6.92 24.99
C ALA A 26 21.93 5.40 24.85
N ALA A 27 23.05 4.73 24.58
CA ALA A 27 23.18 3.30 24.69
C ALA A 27 22.95 2.88 26.16
N ARG A 28 21.92 2.08 26.40
CA ARG A 28 21.80 1.29 27.64
C ARG A 28 21.75 -0.18 27.27
N SER A 29 22.87 -0.84 27.53
CA SER A 29 23.00 -2.28 27.71
C SER A 29 22.03 -2.72 28.81
N GLY A 30 21.07 -3.56 28.45
CA GLY A 30 20.15 -4.19 29.39
C GLY A 30 19.69 -5.52 28.82
N TRP A 31 20.34 -6.59 29.27
CA TRP A 31 19.83 -7.95 29.12
C TRP A 31 18.44 -8.00 29.74
N CYS A 32 17.42 -8.28 28.94
CA CYS A 32 16.05 -8.41 29.42
C CYS A 32 15.33 -9.46 28.57
N SER A 33 14.98 -10.54 29.25
CA SER A 33 14.34 -11.79 28.80
C SER A 33 13.32 -11.65 27.66
N ASP A 34 13.57 -12.36 26.55
CA ASP A 34 12.79 -12.34 25.30
C ASP A 34 11.33 -12.79 25.44
N THR A 35 10.96 -13.48 26.53
CA THR A 35 9.61 -14.01 26.74
C THR A 35 8.56 -12.94 27.09
N ALA A 36 8.95 -11.83 27.72
CA ALA A 36 8.03 -10.78 28.15
C ALA A 36 7.63 -9.80 27.02
N LYS A 37 8.47 -9.65 25.99
CA LYS A 37 8.20 -8.75 24.84
C LYS A 37 7.09 -9.29 23.95
N GLY A 38 7.05 -10.61 23.72
CA GLY A 38 6.02 -11.27 22.91
C GLY A 38 4.62 -11.14 23.51
N ALA A 39 4.49 -11.28 24.83
CA ALA A 39 3.22 -11.16 25.53
C ALA A 39 2.69 -9.70 25.59
N ASN A 40 3.58 -8.72 25.62
CA ASN A 40 3.20 -7.30 25.68
C ASN A 40 2.82 -6.73 24.30
N MET A 41 3.36 -7.30 23.21
CA MET A 41 2.96 -6.98 21.82
C MET A 41 1.52 -7.40 21.49
N ILE A 42 0.96 -8.36 22.22
CA ILE A 42 -0.42 -8.86 22.05
C ILE A 42 -1.43 -7.91 22.72
N ARG A 43 -1.03 -7.18 23.76
CA ARG A 43 -1.93 -6.39 24.61
C ARG A 43 -2.24 -4.97 24.12
N SER A 44 -1.49 -4.42 23.15
CA SER A 44 -1.70 -3.06 22.63
C SER A 44 -2.45 -2.99 21.29
N ARG A 45 -2.74 -4.13 20.65
CA ARG A 45 -3.55 -4.17 19.43
C ARG A 45 -5.02 -4.03 19.81
N GLY A 46 -5.60 -2.86 19.57
CA GLY A 46 -7.06 -2.68 19.67
C GLY A 46 -7.80 -3.81 18.95
N GLN A 47 -8.93 -4.24 19.49
CA GLN A 47 -9.64 -5.45 19.05
C GLN A 47 -9.87 -5.44 17.52
N ILE A 48 -9.11 -6.28 16.80
CA ILE A 48 -9.25 -6.46 15.36
C ILE A 48 -10.46 -7.36 15.16
N LYS A 49 -11.56 -6.81 14.64
CA LYS A 49 -12.80 -7.56 14.38
C LYS A 49 -12.94 -7.94 12.91
N ARG A 50 -12.44 -7.09 12.02
CA ARG A 50 -12.51 -7.24 10.56
C ARG A 50 -11.15 -7.04 9.92
N VAL A 51 -10.82 -7.95 9.02
CA VAL A 51 -9.55 -7.96 8.28
C VAL A 51 -9.85 -7.94 6.79
N LEU A 52 -9.29 -6.97 6.08
CA LEU A 52 -9.30 -6.93 4.62
C LEU A 52 -8.10 -7.73 4.11
N CYS A 53 -8.34 -8.70 3.23
CA CYS A 53 -7.28 -9.44 2.55
C CYS A 53 -7.37 -9.13 1.05
N VAL A 54 -6.24 -8.84 0.40
CA VAL A 54 -6.23 -8.46 -1.01
C VAL A 54 -5.17 -9.26 -1.75
N ALA A 55 -5.59 -10.08 -2.72
CA ALA A 55 -4.71 -10.81 -3.62
C ALA A 55 -4.49 -10.07 -4.95
N GLU A 56 -3.52 -10.51 -5.75
CA GLU A 56 -3.21 -9.88 -7.05
C GLU A 56 -4.30 -10.11 -8.12
N LYS A 57 -4.98 -11.26 -8.08
CA LYS A 57 -5.97 -11.72 -9.07
C LYS A 57 -7.13 -12.42 -8.38
N ASN A 58 -8.30 -12.43 -9.02
CA ASN A 58 -9.51 -12.99 -8.41
C ASN A 58 -9.40 -14.50 -8.17
N ASP A 59 -8.73 -15.23 -9.05
CA ASP A 59 -8.56 -16.69 -8.89
C ASP A 59 -7.68 -17.04 -7.69
N ALA A 60 -6.64 -16.23 -7.42
CA ALA A 60 -5.85 -16.36 -6.20
C ALA A 60 -6.70 -16.05 -4.95
N ALA A 61 -7.47 -14.95 -4.95
CA ALA A 61 -8.38 -14.62 -3.85
C ALA A 61 -9.39 -15.75 -3.58
N LYS A 62 -9.96 -16.33 -4.65
CA LYS A 62 -10.89 -17.47 -4.57
C LYS A 62 -10.20 -18.67 -3.91
N GLY A 63 -9.07 -19.11 -4.45
CA GLY A 63 -8.35 -20.29 -3.93
C GLY A 63 -7.91 -20.13 -2.47
N ILE A 64 -7.36 -18.97 -2.11
CA ILE A 64 -6.98 -18.67 -0.73
C ILE A 64 -8.21 -18.69 0.19
N SER A 65 -9.32 -18.07 -0.24
CA SER A 65 -10.56 -18.06 0.54
C SER A 65 -11.17 -19.45 0.72
N GLU A 66 -11.08 -20.31 -0.29
CA GLU A 66 -11.58 -21.70 -0.23
C GLU A 66 -10.81 -22.49 0.83
N PHE A 67 -9.48 -22.37 0.86
CA PHE A 67 -8.67 -23.05 1.86
C PHE A 67 -8.87 -22.49 3.28
N MET A 68 -8.85 -21.17 3.44
CA MET A 68 -9.00 -20.55 4.77
C MET A 68 -10.40 -20.78 5.35
N SER A 69 -11.45 -20.69 4.53
CA SER A 69 -12.83 -20.91 4.98
C SER A 69 -13.25 -22.38 5.05
N ARG A 70 -12.40 -23.31 4.57
CA ARG A 70 -12.76 -24.73 4.35
C ARG A 70 -14.03 -24.87 3.49
N GLY A 71 -14.10 -24.06 2.43
CA GLY A 71 -15.23 -24.03 1.48
C GLY A 71 -16.50 -23.33 1.99
N ARG A 72 -16.46 -22.65 3.14
CA ARG A 72 -17.63 -21.99 3.76
C ARG A 72 -17.71 -20.49 3.48
N ALA A 73 -16.83 -19.96 2.63
CA ALA A 73 -16.82 -18.54 2.29
C ALA A 73 -18.13 -18.12 1.61
N ARG A 74 -18.71 -17.02 2.10
CA ARG A 74 -19.85 -16.36 1.47
C ARG A 74 -19.34 -15.43 0.39
N ARG A 75 -19.74 -15.65 -0.86
CA ARG A 75 -19.42 -14.74 -1.97
C ARG A 75 -20.34 -13.52 -1.96
N ARG A 76 -19.76 -12.34 -2.14
CA ARG A 76 -20.41 -11.04 -2.34
C ARG A 76 -19.82 -10.34 -3.57
N GLU A 77 -20.61 -9.47 -4.19
CA GLU A 77 -20.17 -8.64 -5.30
C GLU A 77 -19.48 -7.36 -4.82
N GLY A 78 -18.36 -7.02 -5.46
CA GLY A 78 -17.73 -5.70 -5.36
C GLY A 78 -18.31 -4.73 -6.39
N PHE A 79 -17.67 -3.58 -6.58
CA PHE A 79 -18.06 -2.67 -7.67
C PHE A 79 -17.51 -3.13 -9.03
N SER A 80 -16.37 -3.84 -9.05
CA SER A 80 -15.86 -4.51 -10.24
C SER A 80 -16.59 -5.83 -10.46
N LYS A 81 -16.97 -6.13 -11.70
CA LYS A 81 -17.65 -7.38 -12.07
C LYS A 81 -16.74 -8.61 -11.96
N PHE A 82 -15.42 -8.43 -12.02
CA PHE A 82 -14.45 -9.52 -12.08
C PHE A 82 -13.78 -9.81 -10.73
N ASN A 83 -13.77 -8.84 -9.82
CA ASN A 83 -13.12 -8.93 -8.51
C ASN A 83 -14.19 -9.15 -7.44
N LYS A 84 -14.38 -10.40 -7.06
CA LYS A 84 -15.37 -10.81 -6.07
C LYS A 84 -14.87 -10.55 -4.66
N ILE A 85 -15.79 -10.57 -3.71
CA ILE A 85 -15.51 -10.50 -2.29
C ILE A 85 -15.91 -11.84 -1.68
N TYR A 86 -15.05 -12.40 -0.85
CA TYR A 86 -15.25 -13.67 -0.15
C TYR A 86 -15.16 -13.41 1.36
N GLU A 87 -16.28 -13.57 2.05
CA GLU A 87 -16.39 -13.31 3.49
C GLU A 87 -16.46 -14.61 4.28
N TYR A 88 -15.66 -14.72 5.34
CA TYR A 88 -15.63 -15.88 6.23
C TYR A 88 -15.04 -15.53 7.59
N GLU A 89 -15.31 -16.37 8.58
CA GLU A 89 -14.66 -16.26 9.89
C GLU A 89 -13.35 -17.05 9.90
N TYR A 90 -12.31 -16.49 10.52
CA TYR A 90 -11.01 -17.14 10.65
C TYR A 90 -10.32 -16.74 11.96
N HIS A 91 -9.40 -17.57 12.47
CA HIS A 91 -8.67 -17.27 13.69
C HIS A 91 -7.33 -16.59 13.35
N LEU A 92 -7.22 -15.29 13.60
CA LEU A 92 -6.00 -14.50 13.37
C LEU A 92 -5.69 -13.64 14.59
N PHE A 93 -4.41 -13.38 14.83
CA PHE A 93 -3.98 -12.52 15.92
C PHE A 93 -4.51 -12.96 17.30
N GLY A 94 -4.68 -14.28 17.51
CA GLY A 94 -5.20 -14.86 18.75
C GLY A 94 -6.70 -14.62 19.01
N GLN A 95 -7.46 -14.19 17.99
CA GLN A 95 -8.91 -13.96 18.11
C GLN A 95 -9.65 -14.40 16.84
N ASN A 96 -10.96 -14.62 16.95
CA ASN A 96 -11.80 -14.85 15.79
C ASN A 96 -12.11 -13.52 15.12
N VAL A 97 -11.89 -13.45 13.81
CA VAL A 97 -12.09 -12.25 13.00
C VAL A 97 -12.92 -12.59 11.76
N THR A 98 -13.71 -11.62 11.31
CA THR A 98 -14.32 -11.68 9.99
C THR A 98 -13.29 -11.26 8.95
N VAL A 99 -12.96 -12.15 8.04
CA VAL A 99 -12.08 -11.87 6.89
C VAL A 99 -12.93 -11.50 5.68
N THR A 100 -12.54 -10.40 5.04
CA THR A 100 -13.06 -9.96 3.75
C THR A 100 -11.94 -10.10 2.74
N MET A 101 -11.93 -11.20 1.98
CA MET A 101 -10.95 -11.46 0.93
C MET A 101 -11.45 -10.92 -0.41
N THR A 102 -10.62 -10.14 -1.10
CA THR A 102 -10.89 -9.67 -2.47
C THR A 102 -9.58 -9.61 -3.25
N SER A 103 -9.59 -9.02 -4.44
CA SER A 103 -8.39 -8.92 -5.26
C SER A 103 -8.32 -7.63 -6.06
N VAL A 104 -7.11 -7.30 -6.50
CA VAL A 104 -6.89 -6.44 -7.67
C VAL A 104 -6.83 -7.29 -8.95
N SER A 105 -6.37 -6.69 -10.05
CA SER A 105 -6.17 -7.35 -11.35
C SER A 105 -4.80 -6.97 -11.91
N GLY A 106 -3.74 -7.25 -11.14
CA GLY A 106 -2.39 -6.71 -11.38
C GLY A 106 -2.21 -5.31 -10.79
N HIS A 107 -1.39 -4.47 -11.44
CA HIS A 107 -1.20 -3.07 -11.04
C HIS A 107 -2.53 -2.30 -11.00
N LEU A 108 -2.78 -1.67 -9.86
CA LEU A 108 -3.94 -0.83 -9.58
C LEU A 108 -3.69 0.62 -10.03
N LEU A 109 -2.43 1.06 -9.98
CA LEU A 109 -1.99 2.41 -10.34
C LEU A 109 -1.06 2.36 -11.57
N GLY A 110 -1.10 3.42 -12.37
CA GLY A 110 -0.13 3.69 -13.42
C GLY A 110 0.74 4.89 -13.03
N LEU A 111 1.90 5.04 -13.68
CA LEU A 111 2.79 6.19 -13.54
C LEU A 111 2.70 7.04 -14.81
N GLU A 112 2.52 8.35 -14.65
CA GLU A 112 2.44 9.29 -15.78
C GLU A 112 3.16 10.59 -15.43
N PHE A 113 3.64 11.32 -16.44
CA PHE A 113 4.10 12.69 -16.25
C PHE A 113 2.95 13.59 -15.80
N LYS A 114 3.24 14.57 -14.94
CA LYS A 114 2.27 15.61 -14.61
C LYS A 114 2.01 16.55 -15.78
N ALA A 115 0.83 17.17 -15.81
CA ALA A 115 0.57 18.25 -16.75
C ALA A 115 1.62 19.37 -16.59
N PRO A 116 2.12 19.98 -17.70
CA PRO A 116 1.65 19.82 -19.08
C PRO A 116 2.36 18.72 -19.89
N PHE A 117 3.26 17.94 -19.31
CA PHE A 117 4.22 17.07 -20.02
C PHE A 117 3.64 15.79 -20.65
N GLN A 118 2.35 15.53 -20.47
CA GLN A 118 1.67 14.31 -20.92
C GLN A 118 1.50 14.20 -22.44
N LYS A 119 1.37 15.34 -23.14
CA LYS A 119 1.11 15.33 -24.59
C LYS A 119 2.42 15.35 -25.37
N TRP A 120 2.52 14.53 -26.41
CA TRP A 120 3.71 14.41 -27.28
C TRP A 120 4.29 15.74 -27.79
N HIS A 121 3.45 16.74 -28.04
CA HIS A 121 3.87 18.05 -28.55
C HIS A 121 3.80 19.17 -27.51
N SER A 122 3.70 18.84 -26.22
CA SER A 122 3.59 19.84 -25.13
C SER A 122 4.92 20.43 -24.69
N CYS A 123 6.02 19.70 -24.86
CA CYS A 123 7.33 20.07 -24.34
C CYS A 123 8.45 19.50 -25.21
N ASN A 124 9.67 19.99 -25.00
CA ASN A 124 10.86 19.36 -25.56
C ASN A 124 11.13 18.05 -24.79
N PRO A 125 11.37 16.90 -25.47
CA PRO A 125 11.63 15.61 -24.81
C PRO A 125 12.75 15.64 -23.77
N VAL A 126 13.75 16.51 -23.91
CA VAL A 126 14.84 16.67 -22.92
C VAL A 126 14.29 17.09 -21.54
N LEU A 127 13.17 17.82 -21.49
CA LEU A 127 12.54 18.20 -20.23
C LEU A 127 11.91 17.02 -19.49
N LEU A 128 11.64 15.90 -20.17
CA LEU A 128 11.05 14.71 -19.55
C LEU A 128 12.03 13.99 -18.61
N PHE A 129 13.33 14.25 -18.70
CA PHE A 129 14.30 13.72 -17.73
C PHE A 129 14.12 14.31 -16.32
N ASP A 130 13.64 15.56 -16.24
CA ASP A 130 13.45 16.28 -14.98
C ASP A 130 11.96 16.51 -14.62
N ALA A 131 11.04 16.18 -15.54
CA ALA A 131 9.60 16.40 -15.34
C ALA A 131 9.08 15.61 -14.14
N GLU A 132 8.16 16.21 -13.38
CA GLU A 132 7.51 15.54 -12.25
C GLU A 132 6.56 14.45 -12.75
N VAL A 133 6.58 13.28 -12.10
CA VAL A 133 5.68 12.15 -12.37
C VAL A 133 4.70 11.96 -11.22
N GLU A 134 3.54 11.40 -11.50
CA GLU A 134 2.56 11.03 -10.49
C GLU A 134 1.93 9.67 -10.75
N LYS A 135 1.56 8.98 -9.67
CA LYS A 135 0.74 7.77 -9.74
C LYS A 135 -0.72 8.16 -9.90
N TYR A 136 -1.40 7.55 -10.87
CA TYR A 136 -2.83 7.73 -11.09
C TYR A 136 -3.54 6.36 -11.14
N CYS A 137 -4.84 6.34 -10.92
CA CYS A 137 -5.63 5.10 -11.06
C CYS A 137 -6.33 5.11 -12.41
N PRO A 138 -6.02 4.19 -13.32
CA PRO A 138 -6.69 4.09 -14.62
C PRO A 138 -8.21 3.84 -14.49
N ASP A 139 -8.97 4.29 -15.49
CA ASP A 139 -10.45 4.19 -15.47
C ASP A 139 -10.96 2.76 -15.30
N ASN A 140 -10.30 1.79 -15.93
CA ASN A 140 -10.64 0.36 -15.81
C ASN A 140 -10.40 -0.21 -14.39
N MET A 141 -9.52 0.41 -13.60
CA MET A 141 -9.21 0.01 -12.23
C MET A 141 -10.01 0.78 -11.16
N THR A 142 -10.70 1.85 -11.56
CA THR A 142 -11.46 2.72 -10.64
C THR A 142 -12.50 1.97 -9.80
N GLN A 143 -13.17 0.95 -10.36
CA GLN A 143 -14.15 0.16 -9.59
C GLN A 143 -13.49 -0.73 -8.54
N ILE A 144 -12.30 -1.25 -8.81
CA ILE A 144 -11.50 -2.02 -7.84
C ILE A 144 -11.07 -1.08 -6.71
N LYS A 145 -10.49 0.08 -7.06
CA LYS A 145 -10.09 1.11 -6.09
C LYS A 145 -11.24 1.49 -5.15
N ARG A 146 -12.43 1.80 -5.70
CA ARG A 146 -13.64 2.11 -4.91
C ARG A 146 -14.05 0.96 -3.97
N THR A 147 -13.86 -0.28 -4.39
CA THR A 147 -14.14 -1.46 -3.55
C THR A 147 -13.16 -1.49 -2.38
N LEU A 148 -11.86 -1.36 -2.64
CA LEU A 148 -10.84 -1.33 -1.58
C LEU A 148 -11.09 -0.20 -0.57
N GLU A 149 -11.36 1.01 -1.05
CA GLU A 149 -11.69 2.16 -0.21
C GLU A 149 -12.94 1.91 0.66
N LYS A 150 -13.97 1.26 0.12
CA LYS A 150 -15.18 0.91 0.87
C LYS A 150 -14.90 -0.10 1.97
N GLU A 151 -14.21 -1.19 1.66
CA GLU A 151 -13.95 -2.28 2.61
C GLU A 151 -12.93 -1.86 3.68
N ALA A 152 -11.92 -1.06 3.31
CA ALA A 152 -10.90 -0.55 4.23
C ALA A 152 -11.49 0.28 5.38
N ARG A 153 -12.58 1.05 5.16
CA ARG A 153 -13.26 1.82 6.22
C ARG A 153 -13.68 0.93 7.39
N GLN A 154 -14.18 -0.26 7.08
CA GLN A 154 -14.76 -1.19 8.05
C GLN A 154 -13.72 -2.11 8.72
N CYS A 155 -12.53 -2.24 8.13
CA CYS A 155 -11.49 -3.16 8.60
C CYS A 155 -10.48 -2.49 9.53
N GLN A 156 -9.90 -3.24 10.47
CA GLN A 156 -8.85 -2.75 11.38
C GLN A 156 -7.45 -3.16 10.90
N ALA A 157 -7.37 -4.20 10.07
CA ALA A 157 -6.13 -4.66 9.46
C ALA A 157 -6.32 -4.94 7.96
N LEU A 158 -5.23 -4.79 7.21
CA LEU A 158 -5.07 -5.17 5.82
C LEU A 158 -3.96 -6.21 5.73
N ILE A 159 -4.22 -7.34 5.10
CA ILE A 159 -3.23 -8.37 4.78
C ILE A 159 -3.06 -8.45 3.26
N ILE A 160 -1.83 -8.23 2.80
CA ILE A 160 -1.45 -8.32 1.39
C ILE A 160 -1.13 -9.78 1.03
N TRP A 161 -1.83 -10.27 0.01
CA TRP A 161 -1.76 -11.64 -0.54
C TRP A 161 -1.35 -11.63 -2.02
N THR A 162 -0.68 -10.58 -2.49
CA THR A 162 -0.09 -10.54 -3.84
C THR A 162 1.03 -11.58 -3.98
N ASP A 163 1.43 -11.87 -5.22
CA ASP A 163 2.49 -12.85 -5.47
C ASP A 163 3.81 -12.43 -4.79
N CYS A 164 4.61 -13.39 -4.35
CA CYS A 164 5.79 -13.14 -3.50
C CYS A 164 7.05 -12.81 -4.31
N ASP A 165 6.94 -11.89 -5.26
CA ASP A 165 8.03 -11.33 -6.06
C ASP A 165 8.11 -9.79 -5.93
N ARG A 166 8.92 -9.14 -6.77
CA ARG A 166 9.10 -7.68 -6.71
C ARG A 166 7.85 -6.91 -7.13
N GLU A 167 7.22 -7.33 -8.23
CA GLU A 167 6.02 -6.67 -8.76
C GLU A 167 4.85 -6.84 -7.78
N GLY A 168 4.66 -8.02 -7.22
CA GLY A 168 3.65 -8.28 -6.20
C GLY A 168 3.86 -7.46 -4.93
N GLU A 169 5.10 -7.19 -4.52
CA GLU A 169 5.35 -6.27 -3.41
C GLU A 169 4.97 -4.83 -3.76
N ASN A 170 5.30 -4.34 -4.96
CA ASN A 170 4.93 -3.00 -5.44
C ASN A 170 3.41 -2.81 -5.57
N ILE A 171 2.71 -3.78 -6.16
CA ILE A 171 1.23 -3.83 -6.18
C ILE A 171 0.67 -3.82 -4.75
N GLY A 172 1.34 -4.52 -3.83
CA GLY A 172 1.02 -4.48 -2.41
C GLY A 172 1.03 -3.06 -1.84
N PHE A 173 2.03 -2.25 -2.18
CA PHE A 173 2.13 -0.85 -1.77
C PHE A 173 1.06 0.03 -2.42
N GLU A 174 0.72 -0.18 -3.71
CA GLU A 174 -0.40 0.53 -4.33
C GLU A 174 -1.74 0.30 -3.60
N ILE A 175 -2.00 -0.95 -3.17
CA ILE A 175 -3.17 -1.30 -2.37
C ILE A 175 -3.12 -0.60 -1.00
N ILE A 176 -1.95 -0.59 -0.36
CA ILE A 176 -1.74 0.06 0.95
C ILE A 176 -2.04 1.55 0.85
N ASP A 177 -1.53 2.23 -0.17
CA ASP A 177 -1.72 3.67 -0.38
C ASP A 177 -3.20 4.01 -0.53
N VAL A 178 -3.91 3.28 -1.38
CA VAL A 178 -5.36 3.43 -1.57
C VAL A 178 -6.13 3.22 -0.27
N CYS A 179 -5.80 2.18 0.50
CA CYS A 179 -6.51 1.88 1.75
C CYS A 179 -6.18 2.90 2.86
N LYS A 180 -4.91 3.31 2.99
CA LYS A 180 -4.46 4.28 4.01
C LYS A 180 -4.93 5.70 3.72
N ALA A 181 -5.13 6.07 2.46
CA ALA A 181 -5.77 7.34 2.10
C ALA A 181 -7.16 7.49 2.74
N VAL A 182 -7.87 6.37 2.94
CA VAL A 182 -9.18 6.35 3.59
C VAL A 182 -9.10 6.09 5.09
N LYS A 183 -8.14 5.27 5.54
CA LYS A 183 -7.95 4.91 6.95
C LYS A 183 -6.48 4.91 7.33
N PRO A 184 -5.91 6.06 7.75
CA PRO A 184 -4.47 6.19 8.02
C PRO A 184 -3.93 5.24 9.11
N ASN A 185 -4.76 4.92 10.10
CA ASN A 185 -4.41 4.05 11.23
C ASN A 185 -4.63 2.55 10.95
N LEU A 186 -4.81 2.15 9.67
CA LEU A 186 -5.00 0.75 9.28
C LEU A 186 -3.70 -0.04 9.51
N GLN A 187 -3.79 -1.16 10.24
CA GLN A 187 -2.63 -2.04 10.47
C GLN A 187 -2.34 -2.84 9.20
N ILE A 188 -1.09 -2.88 8.77
CA ILE A 188 -0.68 -3.49 7.50
C ILE A 188 0.17 -4.72 7.78
N PHE A 189 -0.16 -5.81 7.10
CA PHE A 189 0.56 -7.07 7.15
C PHE A 189 0.78 -7.62 5.74
N ARG A 190 1.84 -8.42 5.60
CA ARG A 190 2.19 -9.12 4.37
C ARG A 190 2.24 -10.62 4.65
N ALA A 191 1.39 -11.37 3.95
CA ALA A 191 1.47 -12.83 3.92
C ALA A 191 2.57 -13.24 2.92
N LYS A 192 3.48 -14.12 3.33
CA LYS A 192 4.52 -14.67 2.45
C LYS A 192 4.23 -16.16 2.22
N PHE A 193 4.10 -16.54 0.96
CA PHE A 193 3.78 -17.90 0.53
C PHE A 193 4.49 -18.20 -0.80
N SER A 194 4.77 -19.47 -1.05
CA SER A 194 5.43 -19.90 -2.31
C SER A 194 4.49 -20.67 -3.23
N GLU A 195 3.32 -21.07 -2.72
CA GLU A 195 2.31 -21.85 -3.43
C GLU A 195 0.93 -21.65 -2.80
N ILE A 196 -0.13 -21.87 -3.58
CA ILE A 196 -1.52 -21.80 -3.12
C ILE A 196 -1.96 -23.22 -2.70
N THR A 197 -1.44 -23.68 -1.55
CA THR A 197 -1.78 -24.97 -0.93
C THR A 197 -2.22 -24.75 0.53
N PRO A 198 -3.03 -25.64 1.13
CA PRO A 198 -3.50 -25.47 2.51
C PRO A 198 -2.38 -25.21 3.52
N ASN A 199 -1.29 -25.97 3.44
CA ASN A 199 -0.16 -25.87 4.37
C ASN A 199 0.60 -24.54 4.21
N SER A 200 0.83 -24.11 2.96
CA SER A 200 1.51 -22.85 2.66
C SER A 200 0.70 -21.65 3.15
N ILE A 201 -0.62 -21.63 2.88
CA ILE A 201 -1.53 -20.56 3.31
C ILE A 201 -1.68 -20.52 4.83
N GLN A 202 -1.77 -21.67 5.49
CA GLN A 202 -1.80 -21.73 6.96
C GLN A 202 -0.53 -21.13 7.57
N ARG A 203 0.65 -21.57 7.10
CA ARG A 203 1.93 -21.04 7.57
C ARG A 203 2.01 -19.53 7.37
N ALA A 204 1.58 -19.03 6.21
CA ALA A 204 1.58 -17.60 5.92
C ALA A 204 0.73 -16.79 6.91
N CYS A 205 -0.40 -17.34 7.39
CA CYS A 205 -1.23 -16.70 8.42
C CYS A 205 -0.58 -16.67 9.79
N GLU A 206 0.19 -17.71 10.13
CA GLU A 206 0.90 -17.83 11.41
C GLU A 206 2.16 -16.95 11.45
N THR A 207 2.77 -16.68 10.30
CA THR A 207 4.04 -15.92 10.17
C THR A 207 3.88 -14.64 9.34
N LEU A 208 2.81 -13.87 9.60
CA LEU A 208 2.61 -12.58 8.95
C LEU A 208 3.76 -11.62 9.25
N THR A 209 4.18 -10.86 8.24
CA THR A 209 5.31 -9.91 8.31
C THR A 209 4.87 -8.50 7.94
N GLU A 210 5.79 -7.53 7.99
CA GLU A 210 5.58 -6.21 7.40
C GLU A 210 5.96 -6.22 5.90
N PRO A 211 5.27 -5.44 5.05
CA PRO A 211 5.65 -5.29 3.65
C PRO A 211 7.00 -4.57 3.52
N ASN A 212 7.82 -4.98 2.55
CA ASN A 212 9.18 -4.47 2.37
C ASN A 212 9.22 -3.32 1.36
N VAL A 213 9.31 -2.08 1.87
CA VAL A 213 9.30 -0.86 1.06
C VAL A 213 10.48 -0.80 0.08
N ASN A 214 11.66 -1.27 0.46
CA ASN A 214 12.84 -1.21 -0.41
C ASN A 214 12.68 -2.04 -1.69
N ILE A 215 11.90 -3.13 -1.64
CA ILE A 215 11.60 -3.94 -2.83
C ILE A 215 10.63 -3.18 -3.74
N SER A 216 9.61 -2.52 -3.18
CA SER A 216 8.68 -1.68 -3.92
C SER A 216 9.39 -0.49 -4.57
N ASP A 217 10.24 0.20 -3.81
CA ASP A 217 11.00 1.37 -4.29
C ASP A 217 11.90 1.00 -5.47
N ALA A 218 12.50 -0.20 -5.47
CA ALA A 218 13.28 -0.69 -6.59
C ALA A 218 12.44 -0.88 -7.88
N VAL A 219 11.17 -1.27 -7.75
CA VAL A 219 10.24 -1.35 -8.88
C VAL A 219 9.83 0.04 -9.35
N ASP A 220 9.51 0.94 -8.42
CA ASP A 220 9.15 2.32 -8.73
C ASP A 220 10.28 3.05 -9.49
N VAL A 221 11.53 2.90 -9.03
CA VAL A 221 12.71 3.44 -9.73
C VAL A 221 12.84 2.88 -11.15
N ARG A 222 12.65 1.57 -11.33
CA ARG A 222 12.69 0.95 -12.65
C ARG A 222 11.59 1.50 -13.56
N GLN A 223 10.35 1.56 -13.08
CA GLN A 223 9.21 2.09 -13.84
C GLN A 223 9.42 3.56 -14.24
N GLU A 224 9.99 4.37 -13.36
CA GLU A 224 10.29 5.77 -13.67
C GLU A 224 11.41 5.90 -14.72
N LEU A 225 12.47 5.09 -14.63
CA LEU A 225 13.51 5.05 -15.65
C LEU A 225 12.96 4.61 -17.01
N ASP A 226 12.14 3.56 -17.02
CA ASP A 226 11.48 3.05 -18.23
C ASP A 226 10.51 4.09 -18.83
N LEU A 227 9.92 4.97 -18.01
CA LEU A 227 9.03 6.04 -18.47
C LEU A 227 9.81 7.22 -19.09
N ARG A 228 11.02 7.50 -18.58
CA ARG A 228 11.83 8.66 -18.99
C ARG A 228 12.73 8.40 -20.20
N ILE A 229 13.16 7.16 -20.43
CA ILE A 229 14.14 6.77 -21.47
C ILE A 229 13.43 6.21 -22.69
#